data_AF-A0AA42PFU4-F1
#
_entry.id   AF-A0AA42PFU4-F1
#
_cell.length_a   1.000
_cell.length_b   1.000
_cell.length_c   1.000
_cell.angle_alpha   90.00
_cell.angle_beta   90.00
_cell.angle_gamma   90.00
#
_symmetry.space_group_name_H-M   'P 1'
#
loop_
_entity.id
_entity.type
_entity.pdbx_description
1 polymer ?
#
loop_
_entity_poly.entity_id
_entity_poly.type
_entity_poly.pdbx_seq_one_letter_code
_entity_poly.pdbx_strand_id
1 'polypeptide(L)'
;MSPFINTAWPRFFMGALPIAVFAVLLSSSIDASPYRWLMQATLLLTPFSLLVFLGFGWQRLRKAHAAYPILTSELDRMLAALIGNVKVAALWFGLTIVGMFALMLAWVLLYRSGG
;
A
#
# COMPACT_ATOMS: atom_id res chain seq x y z
N MET A 1 1.24 -26.56 -17.33
CA MET A 1 0.95 -25.17 -16.89
C MET A 1 1.69 -24.22 -17.83
N SER A 2 1.11 -23.03 -18.12
CA SER A 2 1.80 -22.02 -18.95
C SER A 2 3.10 -21.59 -18.26
N PRO A 3 4.22 -21.44 -19.00
CA PRO A 3 5.50 -21.01 -18.44
C PRO A 3 5.53 -19.51 -18.08
N PHE A 4 4.45 -18.78 -18.40
CA PHE A 4 4.32 -17.34 -18.21
C PHE A 4 3.60 -16.98 -16.91
N ILE A 5 3.98 -15.84 -16.33
CA ILE A 5 3.27 -15.30 -15.17
C ILE A 5 1.81 -14.98 -15.53
N ASN A 6 0.88 -15.37 -14.66
CA ASN A 6 -0.51 -14.97 -14.80
C ASN A 6 -0.72 -13.62 -14.09
N THR A 7 -0.96 -12.57 -14.86
CA THR A 7 -1.16 -11.19 -14.38
C THR A 7 -2.63 -10.80 -14.24
N ALA A 8 -3.54 -11.77 -14.20
CA ALA A 8 -4.96 -11.54 -14.02
C ALA A 8 -5.25 -10.88 -12.66
N TRP A 9 -6.24 -9.97 -12.64
CA TRP A 9 -6.67 -9.24 -11.44
C TRP A 9 -7.01 -10.12 -10.23
N PRO A 10 -7.58 -11.34 -10.36
CA PRO A 10 -7.81 -12.20 -9.21
C PRO A 10 -6.54 -12.51 -8.40
N ARG A 11 -5.37 -12.60 -9.03
CA ARG A 11 -4.09 -12.82 -8.32
C ARG A 11 -3.64 -11.59 -7.55
N PHE A 12 -3.89 -10.40 -8.09
CA PHE A 12 -3.69 -9.16 -7.33
C PHE A 12 -4.57 -9.15 -6.08
N PHE A 13 -5.85 -9.50 -6.22
CA PHE A 13 -6.80 -9.52 -5.10
C PHE A 13 -6.46 -10.56 -4.03
N MET A 14 -5.82 -11.69 -4.37
CA MET A 14 -5.31 -12.62 -3.35
C MET A 14 -4.32 -11.97 -2.39
N GLY A 15 -3.52 -11.01 -2.85
CA GLY A 15 -2.60 -10.24 -1.99
C GLY A 15 -3.25 -8.99 -1.38
N ALA A 16 -4.04 -8.25 -2.16
CA ALA A 16 -4.64 -6.99 -1.74
C ALA A 16 -5.78 -7.17 -0.72
N LEU A 17 -6.59 -8.23 -0.84
CA LEU A 17 -7.73 -8.46 0.06
C LEU A 17 -7.30 -8.65 1.52
N PRO A 18 -6.30 -9.49 1.86
CA PRO A 18 -5.81 -9.60 3.24
C PRO A 18 -5.38 -8.26 3.84
N ILE A 19 -4.71 -7.40 3.05
CA ILE A 19 -4.28 -6.07 3.50
C ILE A 19 -5.50 -5.16 3.75
N ALA A 20 -6.49 -5.19 2.86
CA ALA A 20 -7.71 -4.41 3.01
C ALA A 20 -8.53 -4.88 4.23
N VAL A 21 -8.65 -6.19 4.44
CA VAL A 21 -9.32 -6.76 5.63
C VAL A 21 -8.58 -6.35 6.90
N PHE A 22 -7.25 -6.43 6.91
CA PHE A 22 -6.44 -5.96 8.04
C PHE A 22 -6.71 -4.47 8.33
N ALA A 23 -6.75 -3.62 7.30
CA ALA A 23 -7.03 -2.20 7.47
C ALA A 23 -8.42 -1.95 8.08
N VAL A 24 -9.44 -2.68 7.62
CA VAL A 24 -10.81 -2.58 8.17
C VAL A 24 -10.84 -2.99 9.64
N LEU A 25 -10.21 -4.13 9.98
CA LEU A 25 -10.14 -4.61 11.36
C LEU A 25 -9.42 -3.59 12.27
N LEU A 26 -8.29 -3.05 11.81
CA LEU A 26 -7.52 -2.04 12.53
C LEU A 26 -8.33 -0.76 12.75
N SER A 27 -9.12 -0.33 11.77
CA SER A 27 -10.01 0.83 11.92
C SER A 27 -11.12 0.58 12.95
N SER A 28 -11.65 -0.65 12.96
CA SER A 28 -12.76 -1.04 13.84
C SER A 28 -12.37 -1.15 15.32
N SER A 29 -11.08 -1.40 15.62
CA SER A 29 -10.57 -1.55 16.98
C SER A 29 -10.22 -0.24 17.69
N ILE A 30 -10.42 0.92 17.06
CA ILE A 30 -10.06 2.22 17.65
C ILE A 30 -11.24 2.79 18.43
N ASP A 31 -11.00 3.12 19.70
CA ASP A 31 -11.99 3.63 20.66
C ASP A 31 -12.62 4.99 20.29
N ALA A 32 -13.76 5.27 20.91
CA ALA A 32 -14.62 6.45 20.69
C ALA A 32 -14.09 7.76 21.31
N SER A 33 -12.80 8.05 21.13
CA SER A 33 -12.19 9.31 21.58
C SER A 33 -12.55 10.48 20.64
N PRO A 34 -12.53 11.75 21.12
CA PRO A 34 -12.93 12.93 20.34
C PRO A 34 -12.17 13.14 19.02
N TYR A 35 -10.95 12.60 18.92
CA TYR A 35 -10.10 12.76 17.75
C TYR A 35 -9.97 11.50 16.89
N ARG A 36 -10.77 10.44 17.16
CA ARG A 36 -10.71 9.09 16.54
C ARG A 36 -10.32 9.07 15.06
N TRP A 37 -10.87 9.98 14.27
CA TRP A 37 -10.62 10.09 12.84
C TRP A 37 -9.14 10.34 12.50
N LEU A 38 -8.38 11.09 13.30
CA LEU A 38 -6.94 11.31 13.09
C LEU A 38 -6.14 10.04 13.38
N MET A 39 -6.49 9.32 14.45
CA MET A 39 -5.83 8.04 14.79
C MET A 39 -6.12 6.99 13.70
N GLN A 40 -7.38 6.93 13.24
CA GLN A 40 -7.78 6.12 12.10
C GLN A 40 -7.01 6.51 10.83
N ALA A 41 -6.94 7.80 10.49
CA ALA A 41 -6.18 8.26 9.34
C ALA A 41 -4.70 7.88 9.44
N THR A 42 -4.08 8.04 10.61
CA THR A 42 -2.68 7.67 10.86
C THR A 42 -2.44 6.17 10.65
N LEU A 43 -3.30 5.33 11.23
CA LEU A 43 -3.20 3.87 11.18
C LEU A 43 -3.55 3.30 9.79
N LEU A 44 -4.49 3.93 9.07
CA LEU A 44 -4.91 3.52 7.75
C LEU A 44 -4.02 4.04 6.63
N LEU A 45 -3.21 5.08 6.87
CA LEU A 45 -2.34 5.68 5.86
C LEU A 45 -1.38 4.65 5.26
N THR A 46 -0.76 3.81 6.10
CA THR A 46 0.19 2.77 5.67
C THR A 46 -0.45 1.68 4.80
N PRO A 47 -1.50 0.96 5.24
CA PRO A 47 -2.13 -0.06 4.41
C PRO A 47 -2.76 0.54 3.14
N PHE A 48 -3.34 1.75 3.23
CA PHE A 48 -3.86 2.46 2.05
C PHE A 48 -2.75 2.78 1.05
N SER A 49 -1.65 3.38 1.49
CA SER A 49 -0.48 3.69 0.67
C SER A 49 0.08 2.45 -0.01
N LEU A 50 0.15 1.34 0.71
CA LEU A 50 0.67 0.07 0.19
C LEU A 50 -0.26 -0.54 -0.87
N LEU A 51 -1.58 -0.48 -0.67
CA LEU A 51 -2.57 -0.92 -1.67
C LEU A 51 -2.50 -0.09 -2.95
N VAL A 52 -2.40 1.23 -2.83
CA VAL A 52 -2.26 2.14 -3.98
C VAL A 52 -0.97 1.84 -4.73
N PHE A 53 0.15 1.71 -4.02
CA PHE A 53 1.43 1.38 -4.62
C PHE A 53 1.41 0.03 -5.36
N LEU A 54 0.85 -1.01 -4.73
CA LEU A 54 0.68 -2.33 -5.35
C LEU A 54 -0.24 -2.28 -6.57
N GLY A 55 -1.32 -1.50 -6.53
CA GLY A 55 -2.25 -1.33 -7.65
C GLY A 55 -1.55 -0.75 -8.88
N PHE A 56 -0.78 0.33 -8.70
CA PHE A 56 0.04 0.90 -9.77
C PHE A 56 1.15 -0.06 -10.22
N GLY A 57 1.79 -0.75 -9.28
CA GLY A 57 2.77 -1.80 -9.57
C GLY A 57 2.20 -2.90 -10.46
N TRP A 58 0.99 -3.37 -10.15
CA TRP A 58 0.32 -4.43 -10.91
C TRP A 58 -0.03 -3.98 -12.32
N GLN A 59 -0.46 -2.73 -12.50
CA GLN A 59 -0.67 -2.14 -13.82
C GLN A 59 0.64 -2.07 -14.64
N ARG A 60 1.76 -1.69 -14.00
CA ARG A 60 3.08 -1.67 -14.65
C ARG A 60 3.53 -3.08 -15.04
N LEU A 61 3.37 -4.05 -14.14
CA LEU A 61 3.69 -5.44 -14.40
C LEU A 61 2.90 -5.99 -15.59
N ARG A 62 1.60 -5.71 -15.66
CA ARG A 62 0.75 -6.08 -16.80
C ARG A 62 1.22 -5.46 -18.11
N LYS A 63 1.57 -4.17 -18.11
CA LYS A 63 2.11 -3.49 -19.29
C LYS A 63 3.43 -4.11 -19.74
N ALA A 64 4.34 -4.39 -18.81
CA ALA A 64 5.62 -5.04 -19.10
C ALA A 64 5.43 -6.44 -19.67
N HIS A 65 4.52 -7.22 -19.08
CA HIS A 65 4.19 -8.57 -19.53
C HIS A 65 3.54 -8.58 -20.92
N ALA A 66 2.71 -7.59 -21.25
CA ALA A 66 2.10 -7.44 -22.57
C ALA A 66 3.12 -7.07 -23.65
N ALA A 67 4.14 -6.27 -23.30
CA ALA A 67 5.23 -5.92 -24.22
C ALA A 67 6.20 -7.09 -24.44
N TYR A 68 6.62 -7.75 -23.35
CA TYR A 68 7.48 -8.91 -23.37
C TYR A 68 7.01 -9.93 -22.32
N PRO A 69 6.51 -11.10 -22.76
CA PRO A 69 6.02 -12.13 -21.84
C PRO A 69 7.08 -12.54 -20.82
N ILE A 70 6.76 -12.36 -19.54
CA ILE A 70 7.65 -12.68 -18.41
C ILE A 70 7.41 -14.13 -17.98
N LEU A 71 8.49 -14.90 -17.85
CA LEU A 71 8.46 -16.29 -17.38
C LEU A 71 8.29 -16.35 -15.86
N THR A 72 7.67 -17.41 -15.36
CA THR A 72 7.53 -17.64 -13.91
C THR A 72 8.87 -17.82 -13.18
N SER A 73 9.93 -18.22 -13.90
CA SER A 73 11.29 -18.32 -13.39
C SER A 73 12.01 -16.96 -13.29
N GLU A 74 11.52 -15.92 -13.96
CA GLU A 74 12.13 -14.58 -13.98
C GLU A 74 11.60 -13.70 -12.84
N LEU A 75 11.80 -14.16 -11.60
CA LEU A 75 11.25 -13.51 -10.41
C LEU A 75 11.80 -12.08 -10.22
N ASP A 76 13.09 -11.87 -10.52
CA ASP A 76 13.72 -10.54 -10.45
C ASP A 76 13.10 -9.55 -11.44
N ARG A 77 12.80 -10.00 -12.65
CA ARG A 77 12.17 -9.16 -13.68
C ARG A 77 10.72 -8.82 -13.32
N MET A 78 10.00 -9.79 -12.74
CA MET A 78 8.66 -9.57 -12.21
C MET A 78 8.67 -8.54 -11.08
N LEU A 79 9.59 -8.65 -10.11
CA LEU A 79 9.75 -7.69 -9.01
C LEU A 79 10.15 -6.31 -9.51
N ALA A 80 11.11 -6.22 -10.44
CA ALA A 80 11.55 -4.97 -11.04
C ALA A 80 10.38 -4.26 -11.76
N ALA A 81 9.52 -4.99 -12.47
CA ALA A 81 8.34 -4.42 -13.11
C ALA A 81 7.26 -4.00 -12.11
N LEU A 82 7.11 -4.72 -11.00
CA LEU A 82 6.15 -4.41 -9.93
C LEU A 82 6.56 -3.16 -9.14
N ILE A 83 7.82 -3.08 -8.72
CA ILE A 83 8.41 -1.96 -7.97
C ILE A 83 8.64 -0.74 -8.88
N GLY A 84 9.04 -0.99 -10.13
CA GLY A 84 9.41 0.02 -11.10
C GLY A 84 10.62 0.85 -10.63
N ASN A 85 10.55 2.16 -10.79
CA ASN A 85 11.62 3.06 -10.37
C ASN A 85 11.74 3.10 -8.83
N VAL A 86 12.84 2.54 -8.30
CA VAL A 86 13.14 2.48 -6.87
C VAL A 86 13.16 3.86 -6.22
N LYS A 87 13.60 4.91 -6.92
CA LYS A 87 13.60 6.29 -6.38
C LYS A 87 12.17 6.79 -6.15
N VAL A 88 11.25 6.48 -7.06
CA VAL A 88 9.84 6.84 -6.93
C VAL A 88 9.19 6.04 -5.81
N ALA A 89 9.52 4.75 -5.68
CA ALA A 89 9.05 3.93 -4.57
C ALA A 89 9.56 4.46 -3.22
N ALA A 90 10.85 4.77 -3.11
CA ALA A 90 11.44 5.34 -1.91
C ALA A 90 10.80 6.69 -1.55
N LEU A 91 10.58 7.56 -2.53
CA LEU A 91 9.88 8.83 -2.34
C LEU A 91 8.43 8.60 -1.86
N TRP A 92 7.72 7.66 -2.47
CA TRP A 92 6.34 7.32 -2.12
C TRP A 92 6.23 6.90 -0.66
N PHE A 93 7.01 5.90 -0.24
CA PHE A 93 6.99 5.42 1.14
C PHE A 93 7.58 6.43 2.13
N GLY A 94 8.59 7.21 1.72
CA GLY A 94 9.11 8.32 2.50
C GLY A 94 8.03 9.34 2.82
N LEU A 95 7.20 9.71 1.82
CA LEU A 95 6.08 10.62 2.00
C LEU A 95 5.00 10.03 2.92
N THR A 96 4.72 8.73 2.82
CA THR A 96 3.81 8.03 3.71
C THR A 96 4.27 8.09 5.17
N ILE A 97 5.57 7.88 5.42
CA ILE A 97 6.16 7.98 6.76
C ILE A 97 6.05 9.41 7.30
N VAL A 98 6.42 10.41 6.49
CA VAL A 98 6.32 11.83 6.88
C VAL A 98 4.86 12.20 7.18
N GLY A 99 3.92 11.75 6.36
CA GLY A 99 2.48 11.96 6.57
C GLY A 99 1.99 11.34 7.87
N MET A 100 2.45 10.13 8.20
CA MET A 100 2.12 9.46 9.46
C MET A 100 2.61 10.27 10.66
N PHE A 101 3.85 10.76 10.64
CA PHE A 101 4.39 11.60 11.71
C PHE A 101 3.64 12.94 11.84
N ALA A 102 3.28 13.56 10.71
CA ALA A 102 2.51 14.80 10.72
C ALA A 102 1.12 14.60 11.35
N LEU A 103 0.42 13.52 11.01
CA LEU A 103 -0.87 13.19 11.61
C LEU A 103 -0.74 12.86 13.09
N MET A 104 0.29 12.12 13.50
CA MET A 104 0.55 11.82 14.91
C MET A 104 0.88 13.08 15.71
N LEU A 105 1.68 13.99 15.15
CA LEU A 105 1.98 15.28 15.77
C LEU A 105 0.72 16.13 15.92
N ALA A 106 -0.10 16.20 14.88
CA ALA A 106 -1.38 16.91 14.93
C ALA A 106 -2.31 16.33 16.01
N TRP A 107 -2.34 15.00 16.18
CA TRP A 107 -3.10 14.36 17.25
C TRP A 107 -2.62 14.83 18.62
N VAL A 108 -1.31 14.77 18.85
CA VAL A 108 -0.70 15.16 20.14
C VAL A 108 -0.97 16.62 20.47
N LEU A 109 -0.83 17.51 19.49
CA LEU A 109 -1.08 18.95 19.68
C LEU A 109 -2.55 19.23 20.01
N LEU A 110 -3.48 18.61 19.28
CA LEU A 110 -4.92 18.76 19.52
C LEU A 110 -5.33 18.21 20.88
N TYR A 111 -4.84 17.01 21.23
CA TYR A 111 -5.08 16.40 22.53
C TYR A 111 -4.57 17.27 23.68
N ARG A 112 -3.38 17.86 23.54
CA ARG A 112 -2.78 18.74 24.55
C ARG A 112 -3.45 20.11 24.65
N SER A 113 -4.10 20.60 23.58
CA SER A 113 -4.78 21.90 23.60
C SER A 113 -6.22 21.85 24.12
N GLY A 114 -6.85 20.67 24.08
CA GLY A 114 -8.26 20.46 24.43
C GLY A 114 -8.50 19.71 25.74
N GLY A 115 -7.44 19.37 26.48
CA GLY A 115 -7.49 18.83 27.85
C GLY A 115 -6.85 19.80 28.82
#